data_AF-Q9CKJ2-F1
#
_entry.id   AF-Q9CKJ2-F1
#
_cell.length_a   1.000
_cell.length_b   1.000
_cell.length_c   1.000
_cell.angle_alpha   90.00
_cell.angle_beta   90.00
_cell.angle_gamma   90.00
#
_symmetry.space_group_name_H-M   'P 1'
#
loop_
_entity.id
_entity.type
_entity.pdbx_description
1 polymer ?
#
loop_
_entity_poly.entity_id
_entity_poly.type
_entity_poly.pdbx_seq_one_letter_code
_entity_poly.pdbx_strand_id
1 'polypeptide(L)'
;MVNNLHSAHPTGAEYLKAVLSSKVYDVAQVTPLQDMAKLSERLGNKVFIKREDRQPVHSFKLRGAYAMIAGLSAEQKASGVIAASAGNHAQGVALSAKHLGLRALIVMPQNTPSIKVDAVRGFGGEVLLHGANFDEAKAKAIELAESKNMTFIPPFDHPAVIAGQGSIAMELLQQNSQIDRIFVPVGGGGLAAGIAVLIKQLMPEIKVIGVESKDSACLYRALKAGKPIDLDRVGLFADGVAVKRIGDETFRVCQQYIDDVVLVDGDEICAAVKDIFENVRAIAEPSGALSLAGLKKYVKEHNIQGETLVNVLSGANLNFHTLRYVSERCEIGEQHEALLAVTIPEQPGSFLKFCHILGHVPVTEFKYRYADDKQACIFVGVRITGQEEKQTIINQLQQNGYDLIDLSNDDIAKTHVRYMIGGRSNSPLKERLYSFEFPEQKGALLKFLETLGQTHWNISVFHYRAHGADYGNVLAGFQLNDEDLDAFNQHLEKLGYVYQDVTESPAYRYFLV
;
A
#
# COMPACT_ATOMS: atom_id res chain seq x y z
N MET A 1 18.99 28.72 -24.01
CA MET A 1 19.97 27.60 -23.97
C MET A 1 19.23 26.36 -24.40
N VAL A 2 19.66 25.79 -25.52
CA VAL A 2 19.02 24.68 -26.23
C VAL A 2 19.32 23.38 -25.49
N ASN A 3 18.33 22.49 -25.42
CA ASN A 3 18.47 21.14 -24.86
C ASN A 3 19.73 20.47 -25.44
N ASN A 4 20.69 20.07 -24.59
CA ASN A 4 21.97 19.47 -25.01
C ASN A 4 21.84 18.05 -25.60
N LEU A 5 20.61 17.54 -25.71
CA LEU A 5 20.30 16.21 -26.22
C LEU A 5 19.83 16.36 -27.66
N HIS A 6 20.77 16.27 -28.61
CA HIS A 6 20.48 16.32 -30.06
C HIS A 6 20.35 14.93 -30.69
N SER A 7 20.82 13.88 -30.00
CA SER A 7 20.74 12.49 -30.44
C SER A 7 19.43 11.84 -29.98
N ALA A 8 18.83 11.01 -30.83
CA ALA A 8 17.73 10.13 -30.45
C ALA A 8 18.16 9.09 -29.40
N HIS A 9 19.44 8.75 -29.35
CA HIS A 9 20.04 7.85 -28.36
C HIS A 9 21.27 8.52 -27.72
N PRO A 10 21.08 9.32 -26.67
CA PRO A 10 22.19 9.98 -26.01
C PRO A 10 23.16 8.98 -25.38
N THR A 11 24.43 9.29 -25.45
CA THR A 11 25.52 8.61 -24.75
C THR A 11 25.45 8.88 -23.24
N GLY A 12 26.17 8.09 -22.45
CA GLY A 12 26.26 8.32 -20.99
C GLY A 12 26.78 9.72 -20.65
N ALA A 13 27.76 10.22 -21.40
CA ALA A 13 28.32 11.57 -21.23
C ALA A 13 27.32 12.68 -21.59
N GLU A 14 26.51 12.50 -22.64
CA GLU A 14 25.44 13.44 -23.00
C GLU A 14 24.34 13.48 -21.93
N TYR A 15 23.98 12.32 -21.37
CA TYR A 15 23.08 12.26 -20.21
C TYR A 15 23.66 12.98 -18.99
N LEU A 16 24.92 12.71 -18.64
CA LEU A 16 25.61 13.39 -17.54
C LEU A 16 25.57 14.92 -17.72
N LYS A 17 25.94 15.41 -18.93
CA LYS A 17 25.88 16.83 -19.25
C LYS A 17 24.44 17.38 -19.14
N ALA A 18 23.45 16.66 -19.66
CA ALA A 18 22.06 17.09 -19.60
C ALA A 18 21.54 17.17 -18.15
N VAL A 19 21.87 16.20 -17.30
CA VAL A 19 21.53 16.19 -15.88
C VAL A 19 22.14 17.40 -15.17
N LEU A 20 23.45 17.64 -15.34
CA LEU A 20 24.16 18.75 -14.69
C LEU A 20 23.68 20.13 -15.17
N SER A 21 23.25 20.23 -16.42
CA SER A 21 22.69 21.49 -16.99
C SER A 21 21.18 21.67 -16.75
N SER A 22 20.54 20.70 -16.09
CA SER A 22 19.10 20.71 -15.90
C SER A 22 18.66 21.76 -14.87
N LYS A 23 17.56 22.45 -15.16
CA LYS A 23 17.03 23.53 -14.32
C LYS A 23 15.98 23.04 -13.31
N VAL A 24 16.00 21.76 -12.93
CA VAL A 24 14.97 21.16 -12.07
C VAL A 24 14.70 21.97 -10.80
N TYR A 25 15.70 22.62 -10.24
CA TYR A 25 15.62 23.37 -8.99
C TYR A 25 14.83 24.69 -9.06
N ASP A 26 14.38 25.11 -10.24
CA ASP A 26 13.44 26.23 -10.36
C ASP A 26 12.06 25.87 -9.74
N VAL A 27 11.71 24.57 -9.73
CA VAL A 27 10.43 24.06 -9.19
C VAL A 27 10.60 22.92 -8.18
N ALA A 28 11.66 22.13 -8.29
CA ALA A 28 11.98 21.05 -7.37
C ALA A 28 12.93 21.53 -6.27
N GLN A 29 13.00 20.77 -5.19
CA GLN A 29 13.96 21.00 -4.11
C GLN A 29 14.89 19.81 -3.94
N VAL A 30 16.08 20.05 -3.36
CA VAL A 30 16.96 18.97 -2.89
C VAL A 30 16.26 18.28 -1.73
N THR A 31 15.92 17.01 -1.92
CA THR A 31 15.15 16.27 -0.91
C THR A 31 16.07 15.60 0.13
N PRO A 32 15.62 15.42 1.38
CA PRO A 32 16.43 14.75 2.40
C PRO A 32 16.80 13.31 2.01
N LEU A 33 18.03 12.92 2.32
CA LEU A 33 18.45 11.52 2.46
C LEU A 33 18.48 11.21 3.96
N GLN A 34 17.50 10.46 4.45
CA GLN A 34 17.31 10.20 5.89
C GLN A 34 17.74 8.79 6.27
N ASP A 35 18.33 8.61 7.44
CA ASP A 35 18.63 7.30 8.00
C ASP A 35 17.34 6.61 8.49
N MET A 36 17.24 5.30 8.27
CA MET A 36 16.14 4.44 8.74
C MET A 36 16.63 3.56 9.89
N ALA A 37 17.01 4.17 11.03
CA ALA A 37 17.73 3.54 12.13
C ALA A 37 17.19 2.17 12.58
N LYS A 38 15.86 2.00 12.75
CA LYS A 38 15.29 0.71 13.19
C LYS A 38 15.45 -0.38 12.13
N LEU A 39 15.30 0.00 10.86
CA LEU A 39 15.49 -0.92 9.75
C LEU A 39 16.99 -1.23 9.56
N SER A 40 17.85 -0.23 9.73
CA SER A 40 19.31 -0.38 9.70
C SER A 40 19.77 -1.44 10.71
N GLU A 41 19.33 -1.30 11.96
CA GLU A 41 19.61 -2.27 13.03
C GLU A 41 19.06 -3.66 12.69
N ARG A 42 17.79 -3.75 12.28
CA ARG A 42 17.12 -5.03 11.96
C ARG A 42 17.79 -5.80 10.82
N LEU A 43 18.33 -5.10 9.82
CA LEU A 43 18.96 -5.70 8.65
C LEU A 43 20.48 -5.85 8.79
N GLY A 44 21.12 -5.30 9.83
CA GLY A 44 22.58 -5.29 9.97
C GLY A 44 23.29 -4.48 8.88
N ASN A 45 22.65 -3.44 8.34
CA ASN A 45 23.15 -2.59 7.26
C ASN A 45 22.81 -1.11 7.56
N LYS A 46 23.48 -0.14 6.93
CA LYS A 46 23.07 1.27 7.01
C LYS A 46 22.04 1.55 5.93
N VAL A 47 20.77 1.72 6.30
CA VAL A 47 19.68 1.95 5.35
C VAL A 47 19.25 3.41 5.33
N PHE A 48 19.33 4.04 4.17
CA PHE A 48 18.87 5.40 3.94
C PHE A 48 17.68 5.46 2.98
N ILE A 49 16.85 6.49 3.14
CA ILE A 49 15.68 6.76 2.30
C ILE A 49 15.75 8.16 1.70
N LYS A 50 15.64 8.23 0.37
CA LYS A 50 15.59 9.49 -0.40
C LYS A 50 14.15 9.97 -0.53
N ARG A 51 13.83 11.09 0.12
CA ARG A 51 12.46 11.59 0.39
C ARG A 51 11.85 12.41 -0.75
N GLU A 52 11.65 11.80 -1.92
CA GLU A 52 11.02 12.46 -3.08
C GLU A 52 9.52 12.77 -2.89
N ASP A 53 8.88 12.21 -1.86
CA ASP A 53 7.56 12.65 -1.38
C ASP A 53 7.53 14.09 -0.87
N ARG A 54 8.70 14.67 -0.56
CA ARG A 54 8.78 16.06 -0.10
C ARG A 54 8.76 17.07 -1.23
N GLN A 55 8.75 16.66 -2.50
CA GLN A 55 8.55 17.63 -3.59
C GLN A 55 7.18 18.34 -3.46
N PRO A 56 7.01 19.54 -4.03
CA PRO A 56 5.72 20.27 -3.97
C PRO A 56 4.51 19.51 -4.51
N VAL A 57 4.73 18.53 -5.40
CA VAL A 57 3.70 17.62 -5.96
C VAL A 57 3.76 16.21 -5.36
N HIS A 58 4.43 16.08 -4.22
CA HIS A 58 4.57 14.84 -3.45
C HIS A 58 5.15 13.64 -4.21
N SER A 59 5.93 13.88 -5.26
CA SER A 59 6.63 12.85 -6.01
C SER A 59 7.76 13.41 -6.87
N PHE A 60 8.67 12.54 -7.29
CA PHE A 60 9.81 12.91 -8.15
C PHE A 60 9.43 13.39 -9.56
N LYS A 61 8.20 13.12 -10.02
CA LYS A 61 7.77 13.31 -11.42
C LYS A 61 7.92 14.76 -11.89
N LEU A 62 7.90 15.73 -10.97
CA LEU A 62 8.16 17.13 -11.23
C LEU A 62 9.49 17.38 -11.95
N ARG A 63 10.55 16.65 -11.59
CA ARG A 63 11.91 16.88 -12.09
C ARG A 63 12.00 16.64 -13.59
N GLY A 64 11.62 15.46 -14.06
CA GLY A 64 11.63 15.14 -15.49
C GLY A 64 10.61 15.93 -16.31
N ALA A 65 9.42 16.20 -15.76
CA ALA A 65 8.43 17.05 -16.42
C ALA A 65 9.00 18.47 -16.66
N TYR A 66 9.56 19.09 -15.62
CA TYR A 66 10.14 20.42 -15.72
C TYR A 66 11.36 20.45 -16.64
N ALA A 67 12.27 19.48 -16.53
CA ALA A 67 13.47 19.41 -17.37
C ALA A 67 13.11 19.39 -18.87
N MET A 68 12.07 18.63 -19.24
CA MET A 68 11.58 18.62 -20.62
C MET A 68 10.90 19.94 -21.01
N ILE A 69 9.94 20.41 -20.21
CA ILE A 69 9.12 21.60 -20.53
C ILE A 69 9.99 22.87 -20.59
N ALA A 70 10.94 23.03 -19.67
CA ALA A 70 11.86 24.15 -19.65
C ALA A 70 12.77 24.19 -20.90
N GLY A 71 13.09 23.02 -21.46
CA GLY A 71 13.91 22.85 -22.66
C GLY A 71 13.19 23.03 -24.00
N LEU A 72 11.87 23.22 -24.00
CA LEU A 72 11.08 23.45 -25.22
C LEU A 72 11.43 24.77 -25.90
N SER A 73 11.25 24.82 -27.23
CA SER A 73 11.40 26.05 -28.03
C SER A 73 10.34 27.09 -27.68
N ALA A 74 10.56 28.34 -28.10
CA ALA A 74 9.59 29.41 -27.86
C ALA A 74 8.24 29.11 -28.55
N GLU A 75 8.28 28.55 -29.76
CA GLU A 75 7.10 28.14 -30.53
C GLU A 75 6.33 27.02 -29.81
N GLN A 76 7.04 25.98 -29.34
CA GLN A 76 6.43 24.88 -28.59
C GLN A 76 5.80 25.36 -27.28
N LYS A 77 6.47 26.28 -26.57
CA LYS A 77 5.94 26.90 -25.35
C LYS A 77 4.68 27.72 -25.63
N ALA A 78 4.67 28.49 -26.72
CA ALA A 78 3.51 29.30 -27.11
C ALA A 78 2.27 28.44 -27.43
N SER A 79 2.45 27.25 -28.02
CA SER A 79 1.34 26.32 -28.29
C SER A 79 0.84 25.58 -27.03
N GLY A 80 1.64 25.54 -25.97
CA GLY A 80 1.31 24.84 -24.73
C GLY A 80 1.63 23.35 -24.76
N VAL A 81 1.43 22.71 -23.61
CA VAL A 81 1.80 21.30 -23.37
C VAL A 81 0.59 20.45 -23.04
N ILE A 82 0.66 19.17 -23.42
CA ILE A 82 -0.41 18.20 -23.18
C ILE A 82 0.16 16.91 -22.60
N ALA A 83 -0.54 16.29 -21.67
CA ALA A 83 -0.17 15.00 -21.11
C ALA A 83 -1.40 14.15 -20.82
N ALA A 84 -1.26 12.83 -20.89
CA ALA A 84 -2.24 11.89 -20.35
C ALA A 84 -1.73 11.29 -19.04
N SER A 85 -2.41 11.58 -17.94
CA SER A 85 -2.14 10.99 -16.63
C SER A 85 -3.22 11.41 -15.63
N ALA A 86 -3.61 10.50 -14.75
CA ALA A 86 -4.52 10.78 -13.65
C ALA A 86 -3.79 10.90 -12.29
N GLY A 87 -2.45 11.08 -12.27
CA GLY A 87 -1.66 10.98 -11.03
C GLY A 87 -0.41 11.86 -11.01
N ASN A 88 0.69 11.31 -10.46
CA ASN A 88 1.94 12.03 -10.17
C ASN A 88 2.51 12.81 -11.36
N HIS A 89 2.45 12.23 -12.57
CA HIS A 89 2.92 12.91 -13.78
C HIS A 89 2.08 14.13 -14.14
N ALA A 90 0.75 14.04 -14.03
CA ALA A 90 -0.14 15.16 -14.31
C ALA A 90 0.11 16.35 -13.39
N GLN A 91 0.30 16.11 -12.08
CA GLN A 91 0.64 17.17 -11.13
C GLN A 91 1.99 17.81 -11.47
N GLY A 92 3.00 17.00 -11.81
CA GLY A 92 4.31 17.48 -12.24
C GLY A 92 4.26 18.37 -13.49
N VAL A 93 3.49 17.97 -14.51
CA VAL A 93 3.30 18.76 -15.75
C VAL A 93 2.53 20.05 -15.45
N ALA A 94 1.45 19.98 -14.67
CA ALA A 94 0.62 21.13 -14.32
C ALA A 94 1.44 22.20 -13.58
N LEU A 95 2.18 21.82 -12.53
CA LEU A 95 3.02 22.75 -11.78
C LEU A 95 4.14 23.34 -12.65
N SER A 96 4.78 22.51 -13.48
CA SER A 96 5.85 22.96 -14.39
C SER A 96 5.35 24.00 -15.39
N ALA A 97 4.19 23.75 -16.00
CA ALA A 97 3.60 24.68 -16.97
C ALA A 97 3.15 25.98 -16.30
N LYS A 98 2.51 25.90 -15.12
CA LYS A 98 2.13 27.08 -14.33
C LYS A 98 3.34 27.96 -14.00
N HIS A 99 4.44 27.36 -13.56
CA HIS A 99 5.67 28.11 -13.24
C HIS A 99 6.24 28.85 -14.45
N LEU A 100 6.17 28.25 -15.64
CA LEU A 100 6.67 28.82 -16.89
C LEU A 100 5.64 29.70 -17.63
N GLY A 101 4.44 29.92 -17.05
CA GLY A 101 3.37 30.70 -17.68
C GLY A 101 2.78 30.04 -18.94
N LEU A 102 2.86 28.71 -19.04
CA LEU A 102 2.38 27.94 -20.18
C LEU A 102 1.01 27.33 -19.91
N ARG A 103 0.24 27.12 -20.97
CA ARG A 103 -0.98 26.32 -20.91
C ARG A 103 -0.63 24.83 -20.80
N ALA A 104 -1.22 24.13 -19.82
CA ALA A 104 -1.14 22.68 -19.71
C ALA A 104 -2.53 22.03 -19.80
N LEU A 105 -2.72 21.15 -20.77
CA LEU A 105 -3.92 20.31 -20.89
C LEU A 105 -3.60 18.89 -20.41
N ILE A 106 -4.32 18.42 -19.40
CA ILE A 106 -4.19 17.09 -18.84
C ILE A 106 -5.42 16.27 -19.19
N VAL A 107 -5.22 15.21 -19.98
CA VAL A 107 -6.28 14.27 -20.32
C VAL A 107 -6.30 13.14 -19.30
N MET A 108 -7.46 12.90 -18.69
CA MET A 108 -7.66 11.86 -17.68
C MET A 108 -8.86 10.98 -18.05
N PRO A 109 -8.90 9.71 -17.63
CA PRO A 109 -10.09 8.88 -17.74
C PRO A 109 -11.30 9.50 -17.04
N GLN A 110 -12.51 9.25 -17.54
CA GLN A 110 -13.75 9.79 -16.98
C GLN A 110 -14.02 9.33 -15.54
N ASN A 111 -13.55 8.14 -15.16
CA ASN A 111 -13.69 7.56 -13.82
C ASN A 111 -12.59 8.03 -12.84
N THR A 112 -11.77 9.03 -13.20
CA THR A 112 -10.74 9.55 -12.30
C THR A 112 -11.38 10.18 -11.06
N PRO A 113 -10.98 9.78 -9.83
CA PRO A 113 -11.50 10.38 -8.60
C PRO A 113 -11.34 11.89 -8.58
N SER A 114 -12.38 12.61 -8.10
CA SER A 114 -12.41 14.08 -8.06
C SER A 114 -11.17 14.68 -7.37
N ILE A 115 -10.70 14.06 -6.29
CA ILE A 115 -9.50 14.49 -5.58
C ILE A 115 -8.25 14.59 -6.47
N LYS A 116 -8.08 13.66 -7.43
CA LYS A 116 -6.93 13.69 -8.36
C LYS A 116 -7.11 14.76 -9.44
N VAL A 117 -8.36 14.95 -9.89
CA VAL A 117 -8.74 16.02 -10.84
C VAL A 117 -8.49 17.39 -10.22
N ASP A 118 -8.96 17.60 -9.00
CA ASP A 118 -8.87 18.87 -8.30
C ASP A 118 -7.43 19.19 -7.89
N ALA A 119 -6.62 18.18 -7.55
CA ALA A 119 -5.18 18.37 -7.35
C ALA A 119 -4.50 18.97 -8.59
N VAL A 120 -4.79 18.43 -9.77
CA VAL A 120 -4.22 18.94 -11.04
C VAL A 120 -4.71 20.34 -11.37
N ARG A 121 -6.00 20.62 -11.16
CA ARG A 121 -6.55 21.98 -11.29
C ARG A 121 -5.89 22.95 -10.31
N GLY A 122 -5.65 22.54 -9.07
CA GLY A 122 -4.97 23.33 -8.04
C GLY A 122 -3.53 23.71 -8.44
N PHE A 123 -2.83 22.82 -9.15
CA PHE A 123 -1.52 23.10 -9.74
C PHE A 123 -1.57 23.90 -11.04
N GLY A 124 -2.76 24.30 -11.52
CA GLY A 124 -2.95 25.16 -12.69
C GLY A 124 -3.15 24.44 -14.02
N GLY A 125 -3.34 23.12 -14.00
CA GLY A 125 -3.62 22.35 -15.21
C GLY A 125 -5.09 22.41 -15.63
N GLU A 126 -5.35 22.57 -16.93
CA GLU A 126 -6.67 22.33 -17.51
C GLU A 126 -6.92 20.82 -17.58
N VAL A 127 -8.06 20.33 -17.11
CA VAL A 127 -8.37 18.90 -17.14
C VAL A 127 -9.45 18.60 -18.17
N LEU A 128 -9.19 17.63 -19.05
CA LEU A 128 -10.16 17.03 -19.95
C LEU A 128 -10.42 15.58 -19.52
N LEU A 129 -11.65 15.29 -19.10
CA LEU A 129 -12.08 13.93 -18.79
C LEU A 129 -12.54 13.22 -20.08
N HIS A 130 -11.78 12.22 -20.52
CA HIS A 130 -12.07 11.47 -21.74
C HIS A 130 -11.59 10.02 -21.65
N GLY A 131 -12.41 9.10 -22.16
CA GLY A 131 -12.12 7.67 -22.20
C GLY A 131 -12.47 6.95 -20.90
N ALA A 132 -12.72 5.64 -21.00
CA ALA A 132 -13.02 4.77 -19.88
C ALA A 132 -11.77 4.35 -19.10
N ASN A 133 -10.59 4.40 -19.74
CA ASN A 133 -9.32 3.95 -19.20
C ASN A 133 -8.17 4.88 -19.65
N PHE A 134 -6.98 4.62 -19.13
CA PHE A 134 -5.77 5.41 -19.42
C PHE A 134 -5.38 5.37 -20.90
N ASP A 135 -5.55 4.24 -21.59
CA ASP A 135 -5.15 4.10 -22.99
C ASP A 135 -6.04 4.96 -23.90
N GLU A 136 -7.34 5.01 -23.66
CA GLU A 136 -8.26 5.90 -24.36
C GLU A 136 -7.99 7.39 -24.06
N ALA A 137 -7.68 7.73 -22.80
CA ALA A 137 -7.27 9.08 -22.43
C ALA A 137 -5.95 9.49 -23.11
N LYS A 138 -4.99 8.56 -23.22
CA LYS A 138 -3.71 8.74 -23.91
C LYS A 138 -3.89 8.89 -25.41
N ALA A 139 -4.70 8.04 -26.05
CA ALA A 139 -5.01 8.16 -27.47
C ALA A 139 -5.61 9.54 -27.76
N LYS A 140 -6.53 10.01 -26.91
CA LYS A 140 -7.10 11.36 -27.06
C LYS A 140 -6.08 12.47 -26.84
N ALA A 141 -5.16 12.32 -25.89
CA ALA A 141 -4.09 13.29 -25.68
C ALA A 141 -3.15 13.39 -26.89
N ILE A 142 -2.83 12.26 -27.53
CA ILE A 142 -2.00 12.25 -28.75
C ILE A 142 -2.74 12.92 -29.91
N GLU A 143 -4.01 12.56 -30.14
CA GLU A 143 -4.86 13.19 -31.15
C GLU A 143 -4.98 14.72 -30.95
N LEU A 144 -5.15 15.17 -29.70
CA LEU A 144 -5.21 16.58 -29.35
C LEU A 144 -3.86 17.30 -29.46
N ALA A 145 -2.75 16.60 -29.18
CA ALA A 145 -1.41 17.13 -29.37
C ALA A 145 -1.18 17.49 -30.84
N GLU A 146 -1.51 16.57 -31.75
CA GLU A 146 -1.38 16.75 -33.20
C GLU A 146 -2.33 17.84 -33.72
N SER A 147 -3.62 17.76 -33.39
CA SER A 147 -4.63 18.69 -33.91
C SER A 147 -4.51 20.12 -33.38
N LYS A 148 -3.99 20.32 -32.16
CA LYS A 148 -3.80 21.66 -31.55
C LYS A 148 -2.35 22.14 -31.58
N ASN A 149 -1.44 21.38 -32.22
CA ASN A 149 0.00 21.65 -32.22
C ASN A 149 0.60 21.80 -30.80
N MET A 150 0.03 21.09 -29.81
CA MET A 150 0.53 21.10 -28.44
C MET A 150 1.65 20.06 -28.27
N THR A 151 2.63 20.34 -27.42
CA THR A 151 3.72 19.38 -27.20
C THR A 151 3.29 18.31 -26.19
N PHE A 152 3.28 17.03 -26.60
CA PHE A 152 3.01 15.92 -25.69
C PHE A 152 4.18 15.70 -24.73
N ILE A 153 3.91 15.66 -23.43
CA ILE A 153 4.91 15.44 -22.37
C ILE A 153 4.80 14.00 -21.86
N PRO A 154 5.69 13.09 -22.29
CA PRO A 154 5.66 11.70 -21.86
C PRO A 154 5.99 11.54 -20.37
N PRO A 155 5.42 10.53 -19.70
CA PRO A 155 5.65 10.27 -18.27
C PRO A 155 7.03 9.71 -17.93
N PHE A 156 7.78 9.18 -18.90
CA PHE A 156 9.09 8.57 -18.68
C PHE A 156 9.96 8.46 -19.94
N ASP A 157 9.39 8.08 -21.09
CA ASP A 157 10.15 7.67 -22.28
C ASP A 157 10.60 8.86 -23.14
N HIS A 158 11.48 9.69 -22.58
CA HIS A 158 12.10 10.80 -23.29
C HIS A 158 13.46 11.15 -22.67
N PRO A 159 14.51 11.37 -23.47
CA PRO A 159 15.84 11.71 -22.97
C PRO A 159 15.88 12.85 -21.94
N ALA A 160 15.18 13.96 -22.21
CA ALA A 160 15.12 15.09 -21.26
C ALA A 160 14.38 14.73 -19.95
N VAL A 161 13.37 13.85 -20.00
CA VAL A 161 12.67 13.39 -18.80
C VAL A 161 13.60 12.52 -17.97
N ILE A 162 14.30 11.57 -18.60
CA ILE A 162 15.32 10.71 -17.98
C ILE A 162 16.41 11.56 -17.32
N ALA A 163 16.95 12.55 -18.03
CA ALA A 163 17.96 13.47 -17.49
C ALA A 163 17.43 14.29 -16.31
N GLY A 164 16.18 14.75 -16.34
CA GLY A 164 15.56 15.40 -15.19
C GLY A 164 15.48 14.49 -13.96
N GLN A 165 15.09 13.22 -14.14
CA GLN A 165 15.06 12.27 -13.03
C GLN A 165 16.47 11.93 -12.50
N GLY A 166 17.48 11.95 -13.36
CA GLY A 166 18.88 11.74 -12.99
C GLY A 166 19.41 12.78 -11.98
N SER A 167 18.78 13.94 -11.84
CA SER A 167 19.14 14.91 -10.78
C SER A 167 19.09 14.32 -9.37
N ILE A 168 18.27 13.28 -9.14
CA ILE A 168 18.23 12.56 -7.85
C ILE A 168 19.56 11.85 -7.57
N ALA A 169 20.18 11.23 -8.57
CA ALA A 169 21.47 10.57 -8.39
C ALA A 169 22.58 11.57 -8.04
N MET A 170 22.55 12.78 -8.61
CA MET A 170 23.50 13.83 -8.25
C MET A 170 23.37 14.20 -6.77
N GLU A 171 22.13 14.35 -6.28
CA GLU A 171 21.87 14.62 -4.87
C GLU A 171 22.31 13.45 -3.98
N LEU A 172 22.06 12.20 -4.38
CA LEU A 172 22.48 11.02 -3.62
C LEU A 172 23.99 10.99 -3.40
N LEU A 173 24.78 11.17 -4.47
CA LEU A 173 26.24 11.16 -4.40
C LEU A 173 26.80 12.33 -3.57
N GLN A 174 26.15 13.50 -3.63
CA GLN A 174 26.53 14.67 -2.81
C GLN A 174 26.15 14.49 -1.34
N GLN A 175 25.07 13.76 -1.05
CA GLN A 175 24.57 13.56 0.31
C GLN A 175 25.25 12.39 1.03
N ASN A 176 25.68 11.36 0.31
CA ASN A 176 26.41 10.23 0.86
C ASN A 176 27.30 9.58 -0.21
N SER A 177 28.63 9.65 -0.04
CA SER A 177 29.61 9.07 -0.96
C SER A 177 29.98 7.61 -0.63
N GLN A 178 29.41 7.02 0.42
CA GLN A 178 29.69 5.65 0.86
C GLN A 178 28.60 4.65 0.46
N ILE A 179 27.74 4.99 -0.50
CA ILE A 179 26.62 4.14 -0.92
C ILE A 179 27.17 2.91 -1.65
N ASP A 180 26.76 1.71 -1.23
CA ASP A 180 27.09 0.46 -1.93
C ASP A 180 26.01 0.10 -2.96
N ARG A 181 24.73 0.29 -2.59
CA ARG A 181 23.59 -0.08 -3.45
C ARG A 181 22.44 0.93 -3.40
N ILE A 182 21.82 1.17 -4.55
CA ILE A 182 20.64 2.03 -4.70
C ILE A 182 19.49 1.20 -5.26
N PHE A 183 18.37 1.14 -4.54
CA PHE A 183 17.13 0.49 -4.95
C PHE A 183 16.16 1.53 -5.51
N VAL A 184 15.72 1.32 -6.76
CA VAL A 184 14.91 2.29 -7.50
C VAL A 184 13.62 1.64 -7.98
N PRO A 185 12.44 2.24 -7.74
CA PRO A 185 11.19 1.67 -8.24
C PRO A 185 11.11 1.83 -9.76
N VAL A 186 10.67 0.77 -10.44
CA VAL A 186 10.56 0.72 -11.89
C VAL A 186 9.10 0.57 -12.28
N GLY A 187 8.59 1.59 -12.98
CA GLY A 187 7.39 1.50 -13.81
C GLY A 187 7.82 1.53 -15.26
N GLY A 188 7.59 2.66 -15.94
CA GLY A 188 8.11 2.88 -17.29
C GLY A 188 9.63 3.13 -17.37
N GLY A 189 10.42 2.87 -16.33
CA GLY A 189 11.88 2.93 -16.38
C GLY A 189 12.54 4.32 -16.27
N GLY A 190 11.82 5.43 -16.44
CA GLY A 190 12.45 6.77 -16.50
C GLY A 190 13.29 7.19 -15.29
N LEU A 191 12.85 6.83 -14.06
CA LEU A 191 13.60 7.10 -12.83
C LEU A 191 14.87 6.23 -12.74
N ALA A 192 14.72 4.93 -12.97
CA ALA A 192 15.82 3.97 -12.92
C ALA A 192 16.86 4.26 -14.00
N ALA A 193 16.46 4.56 -15.23
CA ALA A 193 17.34 4.97 -16.31
C ALA A 193 18.15 6.22 -15.94
N GLY A 194 17.49 7.25 -15.40
CA GLY A 194 18.12 8.52 -15.03
C GLY A 194 19.12 8.36 -13.87
N ILE A 195 18.76 7.59 -12.85
CA ILE A 195 19.67 7.30 -11.73
C ILE A 195 20.84 6.43 -12.20
N ALA A 196 20.56 5.32 -12.90
CA ALA A 196 21.58 4.37 -13.31
C ALA A 196 22.64 5.00 -14.22
N VAL A 197 22.21 5.76 -15.25
CA VAL A 197 23.18 6.39 -16.16
C VAL A 197 24.10 7.37 -15.41
N LEU A 198 23.58 8.18 -14.48
CA LEU A 198 24.42 9.14 -13.77
C LEU A 198 25.36 8.44 -12.79
N ILE A 199 24.85 7.49 -12.00
CA ILE A 199 25.65 6.72 -11.04
C ILE A 199 26.78 6.00 -11.76
N LYS A 200 26.49 5.28 -12.85
CA LYS A 200 27.51 4.52 -13.59
C LYS A 200 28.56 5.39 -14.29
N GLN A 201 28.26 6.65 -14.57
CA GLN A 201 29.25 7.59 -15.13
C GLN A 201 30.17 8.18 -14.05
N LEU A 202 29.72 8.29 -12.80
CA LEU A 202 30.47 8.97 -11.73
C LEU A 202 31.12 8.00 -10.74
N MET A 203 30.40 6.94 -10.35
CA MET A 203 30.78 5.93 -9.37
C MET A 203 30.27 4.55 -9.84
N PRO A 204 30.94 3.91 -10.81
CA PRO A 204 30.49 2.66 -11.44
C PRO A 204 30.37 1.46 -10.48
N GLU A 205 31.07 1.51 -9.35
CA GLU A 205 31.07 0.50 -8.29
C GLU A 205 29.74 0.40 -7.53
N ILE A 206 28.95 1.48 -7.49
CA ILE A 206 27.64 1.47 -6.83
C ILE A 206 26.69 0.62 -7.66
N LYS A 207 26.05 -0.37 -7.04
CA LYS A 207 25.02 -1.18 -7.72
C LYS A 207 23.68 -0.46 -7.73
N VAL A 208 23.03 -0.39 -8.89
CA VAL A 208 21.68 0.15 -9.05
C VAL A 208 20.73 -1.01 -9.34
N ILE A 209 19.84 -1.27 -8.39
CA ILE A 209 18.90 -2.38 -8.44
C ILE A 209 17.50 -1.85 -8.76
N GLY A 210 16.93 -2.31 -9.86
CA GLY A 210 15.54 -2.04 -10.21
C GLY A 210 14.59 -2.85 -9.32
N VAL A 211 13.49 -2.24 -8.86
CA VAL A 211 12.46 -2.94 -8.09
C VAL A 211 11.13 -2.83 -8.80
N GLU A 212 10.50 -3.98 -9.08
CA GLU A 212 9.19 -4.07 -9.73
C GLU A 212 8.20 -4.87 -8.89
N SER A 213 6.90 -4.57 -9.05
CA SER A 213 5.85 -5.46 -8.55
C SER A 213 5.83 -6.73 -9.42
N LYS A 214 5.62 -7.91 -8.80
CA LYS A 214 5.40 -9.17 -9.52
C LYS A 214 4.30 -9.05 -10.58
N ASP A 215 3.27 -8.26 -10.30
CA ASP A 215 2.12 -8.04 -11.18
C ASP A 215 2.37 -6.99 -12.28
N SER A 216 3.53 -6.31 -12.29
CA SER A 216 3.85 -5.24 -13.26
C SER A 216 5.34 -5.23 -13.62
N ALA A 217 5.93 -6.42 -13.71
CA ALA A 217 7.37 -6.63 -13.93
C ALA A 217 7.80 -6.43 -15.39
N CYS A 218 7.62 -5.22 -15.94
CA CYS A 218 7.85 -4.95 -17.35
C CYS A 218 9.35 -4.93 -17.72
N LEU A 219 10.23 -4.37 -16.89
CA LEU A 219 11.68 -4.38 -17.07
C LEU A 219 12.24 -5.80 -16.97
N TYR A 220 11.90 -6.54 -15.92
CA TYR A 220 12.38 -7.92 -15.72
C TYR A 220 12.06 -8.79 -16.93
N ARG A 221 10.82 -8.71 -17.42
CA ARG A 221 10.37 -9.46 -18.59
C ARG A 221 11.06 -8.98 -19.88
N ALA A 222 11.24 -7.68 -20.05
CA ALA A 222 11.94 -7.10 -21.20
C ALA A 222 13.44 -7.48 -21.22
N LEU A 223 14.12 -7.47 -20.07
CA LEU A 223 15.51 -7.90 -19.94
C LEU A 223 15.66 -9.38 -20.31
N LYS A 224 14.76 -10.24 -19.80
CA LYS A 224 14.74 -11.67 -20.13
C LYS A 224 14.50 -11.93 -21.63
N ALA A 225 13.68 -11.09 -22.29
CA ALA A 225 13.39 -11.19 -23.71
C ALA A 225 14.44 -10.47 -24.61
N GLY A 226 15.32 -9.66 -24.03
CA GLY A 226 16.26 -8.80 -24.73
C GLY A 226 15.64 -7.59 -25.47
N LYS A 227 14.33 -7.34 -25.30
CA LYS A 227 13.57 -6.26 -25.94
C LYS A 227 12.32 -5.89 -25.13
N PRO A 228 11.78 -4.66 -25.26
CA PRO A 228 10.51 -4.30 -24.63
C PRO A 228 9.37 -5.21 -25.10
N ILE A 229 8.59 -5.73 -24.14
CA ILE A 229 7.40 -6.54 -24.40
C ILE A 229 6.19 -5.96 -23.68
N ASP A 230 5.01 -6.16 -24.25
CA ASP A 230 3.74 -5.86 -23.60
C ASP A 230 3.38 -6.97 -22.61
N LEU A 231 3.02 -6.58 -21.38
CA LEU A 231 2.42 -7.49 -20.40
C LEU A 231 0.93 -7.71 -20.72
N ASP A 232 0.44 -8.93 -20.52
CA ASP A 232 -0.99 -9.24 -20.73
C ASP A 232 -1.90 -8.53 -19.72
N ARG A 233 -1.41 -8.40 -18.48
CA ARG A 233 -2.11 -7.77 -17.34
C ARG A 233 -1.13 -7.01 -16.48
N VAL A 234 -1.63 -5.98 -15.81
CA VAL A 234 -0.89 -5.19 -14.81
C VAL A 234 -1.68 -5.10 -13.51
N GLY A 235 -1.01 -5.25 -12.37
CA GLY A 235 -1.60 -5.03 -11.06
C GLY A 235 -1.83 -3.54 -10.78
N LEU A 236 -2.97 -3.20 -10.18
CA LEU A 236 -3.37 -1.81 -9.92
C LEU A 236 -3.04 -1.30 -8.51
N PHE A 237 -2.51 -2.16 -7.63
CA PHE A 237 -2.22 -1.78 -6.25
C PHE A 237 -1.13 -0.70 -6.15
N ALA A 238 -0.05 -0.87 -6.93
CA ALA A 238 1.00 0.13 -7.08
C ALA A 238 0.81 0.88 -8.41
N ASP A 239 -0.25 1.72 -8.46
CA ASP A 239 -0.73 2.39 -9.67
C ASP A 239 0.34 3.22 -10.41
N GLY A 240 1.28 3.84 -9.69
CA GLY A 240 2.40 4.59 -10.26
C GLY A 240 3.41 3.75 -11.06
N VAL A 241 3.43 2.43 -10.86
CA VAL A 241 4.31 1.48 -11.58
C VAL A 241 3.52 0.48 -12.44
N ALA A 242 2.20 0.59 -12.50
CA ALA A 242 1.31 -0.27 -13.30
C ALA A 242 1.46 0.04 -14.81
N VAL A 243 2.61 -0.31 -15.38
CA VAL A 243 2.98 -0.01 -16.77
C VAL A 243 3.05 -1.29 -17.58
N LYS A 244 2.28 -1.33 -18.68
CA LYS A 244 2.16 -2.51 -19.54
C LYS A 244 3.44 -2.83 -20.31
N ARG A 245 4.17 -1.82 -20.75
CA ARG A 245 5.40 -1.92 -21.55
C ARG A 245 6.37 -0.85 -21.13
N ILE A 246 7.60 -1.25 -20.83
CA ILE A 246 8.69 -0.31 -20.52
C ILE A 246 8.96 0.62 -21.71
N GLY A 247 9.45 1.84 -21.46
CA GLY A 247 9.82 2.77 -22.53
C GLY A 247 11.02 2.27 -23.34
N ASP A 248 11.07 2.61 -24.62
CA ASP A 248 12.11 2.14 -25.54
C ASP A 248 13.50 2.69 -25.18
N GLU A 249 13.59 4.00 -24.93
CA GLU A 249 14.85 4.63 -24.54
C GLU A 249 15.21 4.28 -23.10
N THR A 250 14.21 4.20 -22.21
CA THR A 250 14.43 3.77 -20.82
C THR A 250 14.96 2.34 -20.74
N PHE A 251 14.45 1.42 -21.58
CA PHE A 251 14.94 0.05 -21.64
C PHE A 251 16.37 0.00 -22.16
N ARG A 252 16.70 0.74 -23.22
CA ARG A 252 18.07 0.82 -23.75
C ARG A 252 19.07 1.25 -22.67
N VAL A 253 18.73 2.27 -21.89
CA VAL A 253 19.57 2.77 -20.80
C VAL A 253 19.61 1.77 -19.63
N CYS A 254 18.47 1.23 -19.19
CA CYS A 254 18.41 0.26 -18.10
C CYS A 254 19.18 -1.03 -18.43
N GLN A 255 19.04 -1.56 -19.65
CA GLN A 255 19.75 -2.75 -20.10
C GLN A 255 21.28 -2.58 -20.04
N GLN A 256 21.76 -1.35 -20.19
CA GLN A 256 23.19 -1.04 -20.13
C GLN A 256 23.71 -0.80 -18.71
N TYR A 257 22.91 -0.19 -17.82
CA TYR A 257 23.42 0.38 -16.56
C TYR A 257 22.80 -0.16 -15.27
N ILE A 258 21.67 -0.88 -15.33
CA ILE A 258 21.07 -1.52 -14.14
C ILE A 258 21.79 -2.85 -13.87
N ASP A 259 22.17 -3.09 -12.61
CA ASP A 259 22.95 -4.28 -12.23
C ASP A 259 22.06 -5.50 -11.97
N ASP A 260 20.86 -5.30 -11.43
CA ASP A 260 19.92 -6.38 -11.12
C ASP A 260 18.47 -5.87 -11.02
N VAL A 261 17.50 -6.79 -11.02
CA VAL A 261 16.07 -6.48 -10.81
C VAL A 261 15.44 -7.45 -9.81
N VAL A 262 14.81 -6.92 -8.76
CA VAL A 262 14.10 -7.70 -7.75
C VAL A 262 12.59 -7.49 -7.85
N LEU A 263 11.82 -8.58 -7.72
CA LEU A 263 10.36 -8.59 -7.81
C LEU A 263 9.72 -8.73 -6.44
N VAL A 264 8.73 -7.90 -6.13
CA VAL A 264 7.99 -7.94 -4.85
C VAL A 264 6.49 -8.06 -5.03
N ASP A 265 5.80 -8.69 -4.08
CA ASP A 265 4.33 -8.74 -4.05
C ASP A 265 3.69 -7.62 -3.23
N GLY A 266 2.35 -7.59 -3.23
CA GLY A 266 1.56 -6.58 -2.52
C GLY A 266 1.77 -6.59 -1.01
N ASP A 267 1.98 -7.76 -0.40
CA ASP A 267 2.18 -7.87 1.05
C ASP A 267 3.57 -7.33 1.44
N GLU A 268 4.61 -7.64 0.66
CA GLU A 268 5.95 -7.07 0.79
C GLU A 268 5.93 -5.52 0.67
N ILE A 269 5.12 -4.98 -0.26
CA ILE A 269 4.91 -3.53 -0.42
C ILE A 269 4.20 -2.93 0.79
N CYS A 270 3.14 -3.58 1.30
CA CYS A 270 2.42 -3.09 2.48
C CYS A 270 3.36 -3.00 3.70
N ALA A 271 4.13 -4.06 3.95
CA ALA A 271 5.11 -4.07 5.04
C ALA A 271 6.16 -2.95 4.90
N ALA A 272 6.57 -2.62 3.67
CA ALA A 272 7.46 -1.50 3.42
C ALA A 272 6.81 -0.13 3.72
N VAL A 273 5.52 0.06 3.40
CA VAL A 273 4.79 1.28 3.80
C VAL A 273 4.79 1.43 5.32
N LYS A 274 4.54 0.35 6.06
CA LYS A 274 4.61 0.33 7.54
C LYS A 274 6.00 0.69 8.05
N ASP A 275 7.05 0.07 7.52
CA ASP A 275 8.43 0.35 7.93
C ASP A 275 8.82 1.82 7.71
N ILE A 276 8.40 2.42 6.59
CA ILE A 276 8.63 3.84 6.30
C ILE A 276 7.95 4.73 7.35
N PHE A 277 6.68 4.44 7.67
CA PHE A 277 5.94 5.16 8.70
C PHE A 277 6.59 5.02 10.08
N GLU A 278 6.99 3.80 10.46
CA GLU A 278 7.57 3.49 11.76
C GLU A 278 8.99 4.05 11.98
N ASN A 279 9.76 4.26 10.91
CA ASN A 279 11.11 4.81 10.94
C ASN A 279 11.14 6.34 10.80
N VAL A 280 10.53 6.88 9.74
CA VAL A 280 10.70 8.30 9.35
C VAL A 280 9.41 9.12 9.38
N ARG A 281 8.31 8.53 9.89
CA ARG A 281 6.98 9.17 9.99
C ARG A 281 6.50 9.74 8.64
N ALA A 282 6.84 9.05 7.57
CA ALA A 282 6.37 9.36 6.22
C ALA A 282 5.25 8.40 5.82
N ILE A 283 4.31 8.88 5.00
CA ILE A 283 3.27 8.04 4.43
C ILE A 283 3.60 7.87 2.95
N ALA A 284 4.00 6.66 2.57
CA ALA A 284 4.28 6.33 1.17
C ALA A 284 3.00 5.86 0.47
N GLU A 285 2.84 6.21 -0.80
CA GLU A 285 1.94 5.47 -1.68
C GLU A 285 2.55 4.07 -1.96
N PRO A 286 1.78 3.05 -2.38
CA PRO A 286 2.32 1.71 -2.62
C PRO A 286 3.52 1.69 -3.60
N SER A 287 3.46 2.48 -4.69
CA SER A 287 4.61 2.65 -5.59
C SER A 287 5.80 3.36 -4.93
N GLY A 288 5.55 4.25 -3.98
CA GLY A 288 6.55 4.96 -3.18
C GLY A 288 7.33 4.06 -2.24
N ALA A 289 6.72 3.00 -1.73
CA ALA A 289 7.35 2.02 -0.83
C ALA A 289 8.01 0.85 -1.56
N LEU A 290 7.80 0.73 -2.88
CA LEU A 290 8.26 -0.40 -3.68
C LEU A 290 9.77 -0.64 -3.55
N SER A 291 10.58 0.41 -3.63
CA SER A 291 12.04 0.32 -3.55
C SER A 291 12.52 -0.27 -2.21
N LEU A 292 11.86 0.07 -1.10
CA LEU A 292 12.18 -0.47 0.22
C LEU A 292 11.76 -1.94 0.35
N ALA A 293 10.63 -2.33 -0.21
CA ALA A 293 10.22 -3.74 -0.26
C ALA A 293 11.28 -4.58 -0.99
N GLY A 294 11.76 -4.09 -2.14
CA GLY A 294 12.83 -4.73 -2.90
C GLY A 294 14.13 -4.79 -2.11
N LEU A 295 14.53 -3.70 -1.44
CA LEU A 295 15.71 -3.65 -0.59
C LEU A 295 15.67 -4.75 0.49
N LYS A 296 14.57 -4.84 1.25
CA LYS A 296 14.40 -5.85 2.32
C LYS A 296 14.55 -7.26 1.77
N LYS A 297 13.89 -7.54 0.65
CA LYS A 297 13.94 -8.85 0.00
C LYS A 297 15.34 -9.19 -0.50
N TYR A 298 15.98 -8.25 -1.20
CA TYR A 298 17.30 -8.44 -1.78
C TYR A 298 18.36 -8.72 -0.70
N VAL A 299 18.31 -7.98 0.42
CA VAL A 299 19.17 -8.19 1.59
C VAL A 299 19.04 -9.61 2.13
N LYS A 300 17.80 -10.10 2.27
CA LYS A 300 17.51 -11.46 2.74
C LYS A 300 18.00 -12.53 1.76
N GLU A 301 17.72 -12.37 0.47
CA GLU A 301 18.08 -13.37 -0.56
C GLU A 301 19.60 -13.49 -0.74
N HIS A 302 20.34 -12.40 -0.57
CA HIS A 302 21.80 -12.34 -0.81
C HIS A 302 22.63 -12.31 0.48
N ASN A 303 22.01 -12.43 1.66
CA ASN A 303 22.66 -12.37 2.98
C ASN A 303 23.59 -11.15 3.14
N ILE A 304 23.11 -9.98 2.74
CA ILE A 304 23.89 -8.73 2.72
C ILE A 304 24.03 -8.19 4.14
N GLN A 305 25.24 -7.85 4.55
CA GLN A 305 25.53 -7.26 5.87
C GLN A 305 26.64 -6.21 5.77
N GLY A 306 26.58 -5.21 6.64
CA GLY A 306 27.61 -4.18 6.77
C GLY A 306 27.67 -3.13 5.65
N GLU A 307 26.73 -3.16 4.70
CA GLU A 307 26.70 -2.24 3.56
C GLU A 307 25.83 -1.00 3.81
N THR A 308 26.01 0.03 2.99
CA THR A 308 25.20 1.23 2.90
C THR A 308 24.21 1.13 1.74
N LEU A 309 22.93 1.03 2.07
CA LEU A 309 21.84 0.76 1.15
C LEU A 309 20.91 1.96 1.08
N VAL A 310 20.56 2.42 -0.11
CA VAL A 310 19.63 3.54 -0.33
C VAL A 310 18.39 3.05 -1.03
N ASN A 311 17.21 3.48 -0.56
CA ASN A 311 15.95 3.33 -1.29
C ASN A 311 15.36 4.70 -1.64
N VAL A 312 14.62 4.78 -2.75
CA VAL A 312 13.94 6.02 -3.17
C VAL A 312 12.46 5.95 -2.80
N LEU A 313 12.03 6.82 -1.89
CA LEU A 313 10.60 7.04 -1.60
C LEU A 313 10.04 7.92 -2.71
N SER A 314 9.49 7.28 -3.75
CA SER A 314 9.21 7.98 -5.02
C SER A 314 7.97 8.86 -4.99
N GLY A 315 7.01 8.61 -4.10
CA GLY A 315 5.78 9.39 -4.04
C GLY A 315 4.91 9.08 -2.82
N ALA A 316 3.95 9.96 -2.58
CA ALA A 316 3.02 9.90 -1.45
C ALA A 316 1.58 10.30 -1.81
N ASN A 317 1.19 10.20 -3.09
CA ASN A 317 -0.14 10.58 -3.57
C ASN A 317 -1.09 9.37 -3.58
N LEU A 318 -1.55 8.98 -2.39
CA LEU A 318 -2.55 7.92 -2.19
C LEU A 318 -3.90 8.46 -1.73
N ASN A 319 -4.96 7.67 -1.94
CA ASN A 319 -6.22 7.87 -1.24
C ASN A 319 -6.05 7.44 0.21
N PHE A 320 -6.50 8.24 1.17
CA PHE A 320 -6.43 7.92 2.59
C PHE A 320 -7.06 6.55 2.92
N HIS A 321 -8.16 6.17 2.24
CA HIS A 321 -8.80 4.88 2.44
C HIS A 321 -7.92 3.69 2.03
N THR A 322 -6.93 3.88 1.16
CA THR A 322 -5.95 2.84 0.81
C THR A 322 -5.12 2.42 2.02
N LEU A 323 -4.93 3.29 3.01
CA LEU A 323 -4.21 2.95 4.24
C LEU A 323 -4.90 1.85 5.05
N ARG A 324 -6.24 1.75 4.97
CA ARG A 324 -6.98 0.65 5.61
C ARG A 324 -6.56 -0.69 5.02
N TYR A 325 -6.53 -0.80 3.70
CA TYR A 325 -6.09 -2.00 3.01
C TYR A 325 -4.63 -2.35 3.35
N VAL A 326 -3.74 -1.34 3.35
CA VAL A 326 -2.33 -1.52 3.73
C VAL A 326 -2.22 -2.04 5.16
N SER A 327 -2.95 -1.46 6.11
CA SER A 327 -2.94 -1.88 7.51
C SER A 327 -3.42 -3.33 7.68
N GLU A 328 -4.58 -3.66 7.11
CA GLU A 328 -5.17 -5.01 7.18
C GLU A 328 -4.22 -6.05 6.54
N ARG A 329 -3.55 -5.74 5.43
CA ARG A 329 -2.58 -6.63 4.78
C ARG A 329 -1.27 -6.77 5.55
N CYS A 330 -0.77 -5.71 6.19
CA CYS A 330 0.46 -5.75 7.00
C CYS A 330 0.31 -6.72 8.18
N GLU A 331 -0.79 -6.63 8.93
CA GLU A 331 -1.00 -7.47 10.12
C GLU A 331 -0.95 -8.96 9.78
N ILE A 332 -1.52 -9.33 8.62
CA ILE A 332 -1.55 -10.69 8.12
C ILE A 332 -0.18 -11.12 7.54
N GLY A 333 0.40 -10.29 6.67
CA GLY A 333 1.62 -10.64 5.93
C GLY A 333 2.87 -10.72 6.80
N GLU A 334 2.96 -9.89 7.84
CA GLU A 334 4.05 -9.93 8.81
C GLU A 334 3.86 -10.99 9.91
N GLN A 335 2.82 -11.83 9.81
CA GLN A 335 2.52 -12.88 10.80
C GLN A 335 2.33 -12.31 12.21
N HIS A 336 1.73 -11.12 12.30
CA HIS A 336 1.36 -10.48 13.57
C HIS A 336 -0.07 -10.83 14.00
N GLU A 337 -0.86 -11.46 13.12
CA GLU A 337 -2.19 -11.98 13.42
C GLU A 337 -2.25 -13.45 13.01
N ALA A 338 -2.74 -14.32 13.89
CA ALA A 338 -3.13 -15.68 13.55
C ALA A 338 -4.66 -15.75 13.40
N LEU A 339 -5.12 -16.30 12.28
CA LEU A 339 -6.53 -16.56 12.03
C LEU A 339 -6.78 -18.05 12.25
N LEU A 340 -7.69 -18.39 13.16
CA LEU A 340 -8.00 -19.75 13.56
C LEU A 340 -9.49 -20.01 13.40
N ALA A 341 -9.85 -21.16 12.84
CA ALA A 341 -11.17 -21.75 13.04
C ALA A 341 -11.07 -22.77 14.17
N VAL A 342 -11.87 -22.60 15.23
CA VAL A 342 -11.85 -23.48 16.40
C VAL A 342 -13.23 -24.03 16.64
N THR A 343 -13.34 -25.35 16.83
CA THR A 343 -14.60 -26.00 17.20
C THR A 343 -14.67 -26.19 18.71
N ILE A 344 -15.69 -25.62 19.35
CA ILE A 344 -15.94 -25.74 20.79
C ILE A 344 -17.30 -26.42 21.03
N PRO A 345 -17.54 -27.05 22.19
CA PRO A 345 -18.85 -27.63 22.51
C PRO A 345 -19.94 -26.55 22.59
N GLU A 346 -21.10 -26.77 21.96
CA GLU A 346 -22.23 -25.83 22.00
C GLU A 346 -23.00 -25.97 23.33
N GLN A 347 -22.50 -25.31 24.38
CA GLN A 347 -23.12 -25.30 25.71
C GLN A 347 -22.82 -23.99 26.45
N PRO A 348 -23.69 -23.58 27.40
CA PRO A 348 -23.46 -22.39 28.22
C PRO A 348 -22.07 -22.41 28.89
N GLY A 349 -21.35 -21.29 28.77
CA GLY A 349 -20.01 -21.10 29.35
C GLY A 349 -18.83 -21.60 28.49
N SER A 350 -19.05 -22.23 27.33
CA SER A 350 -17.96 -22.68 26.46
C SER A 350 -17.05 -21.55 25.96
N PHE A 351 -17.62 -20.40 25.59
CA PHE A 351 -16.89 -19.22 25.14
C PHE A 351 -15.95 -18.70 26.24
N LEU A 352 -16.45 -18.65 27.48
CA LEU A 352 -15.67 -18.23 28.64
C LEU A 352 -14.49 -19.17 28.90
N LYS A 353 -14.73 -20.50 28.85
CA LYS A 353 -13.67 -21.51 29.01
C LYS A 353 -12.60 -21.37 27.93
N PHE A 354 -13.01 -21.18 26.68
CA PHE A 354 -12.11 -20.96 25.57
C PHE A 354 -11.26 -19.69 25.77
N CYS A 355 -11.87 -18.57 26.13
CA CYS A 355 -11.15 -17.32 26.39
C CYS A 355 -10.21 -17.41 27.61
N HIS A 356 -10.54 -18.18 28.65
CA HIS A 356 -9.62 -18.45 29.76
C HIS A 356 -8.35 -19.19 29.29
N ILE A 357 -8.49 -20.11 28.33
CA ILE A 357 -7.36 -20.85 27.77
C ILE A 357 -6.48 -19.92 26.92
N LEU A 358 -7.07 -19.01 26.13
CA LEU A 358 -6.30 -17.95 25.46
C LEU A 358 -5.63 -16.99 26.46
N GLY A 359 -6.22 -16.83 27.65
CA GLY A 359 -5.65 -16.06 28.76
C GLY A 359 -5.42 -14.59 28.40
N HIS A 360 -4.15 -14.21 28.31
CA HIS A 360 -3.73 -12.83 28.06
C HIS A 360 -3.36 -12.53 26.61
N VAL A 361 -3.56 -13.48 25.69
CA VAL A 361 -3.35 -13.26 24.26
C VAL A 361 -4.36 -12.22 23.75
N PRO A 362 -3.92 -11.13 23.11
CA PRO A 362 -4.85 -10.12 22.58
C PRO A 362 -5.68 -10.68 21.43
N VAL A 363 -6.99 -10.78 21.63
CA VAL A 363 -7.93 -11.20 20.59
C VAL A 363 -8.23 -10.01 19.68
N THR A 364 -8.02 -10.16 18.38
CA THR A 364 -8.33 -9.13 17.37
C THR A 364 -9.73 -9.30 16.80
N GLU A 365 -10.18 -10.54 16.64
CA GLU A 365 -11.51 -10.88 16.15
C GLU A 365 -12.06 -12.10 16.88
N PHE A 366 -13.36 -12.08 17.17
CA PHE A 366 -14.08 -13.24 17.69
C PHE A 366 -15.48 -13.25 17.07
N LYS A 367 -15.76 -14.24 16.21
CA LYS A 367 -16.99 -14.30 15.42
C LYS A 367 -17.63 -15.68 15.49
N TYR A 368 -18.94 -15.69 15.68
CA TYR A 368 -19.75 -16.89 15.85
C TYR A 368 -21.23 -16.65 15.51
N ARG A 369 -21.87 -17.66 14.94
CA ARG A 369 -23.31 -17.75 14.73
C ARG A 369 -23.77 -19.18 15.03
N TYR A 370 -24.86 -19.30 15.77
CA TYR A 370 -25.49 -20.58 16.07
C TYR A 370 -25.86 -21.34 14.80
N ALA A 371 -25.44 -22.60 14.70
CA ALA A 371 -25.65 -23.43 13.53
C ALA A 371 -25.94 -24.91 13.83
N ASP A 372 -25.38 -25.46 14.91
CA ASP A 372 -25.52 -26.86 15.33
C ASP A 372 -25.65 -26.96 16.86
N ASP A 373 -26.47 -27.88 17.35
CA ASP A 373 -26.79 -28.01 18.78
C ASP A 373 -25.68 -28.69 19.61
N LYS A 374 -24.63 -29.22 18.97
CA LYS A 374 -23.54 -29.95 19.64
C LYS A 374 -22.21 -29.24 19.54
N GLN A 375 -21.93 -28.61 18.40
CA GLN A 375 -20.64 -28.00 18.10
C GLN A 375 -20.78 -26.56 17.57
N ALA A 376 -20.12 -25.63 18.24
CA ALA A 376 -19.93 -24.26 17.80
C ALA A 376 -18.60 -24.13 17.06
N CYS A 377 -18.61 -23.68 15.81
CA CYS A 377 -17.40 -23.28 15.10
C CYS A 377 -17.20 -21.77 15.24
N ILE A 378 -16.11 -21.36 15.89
CA ILE A 378 -15.76 -19.96 16.12
C ILE A 378 -14.59 -19.55 15.22
N PHE A 379 -14.67 -18.34 14.67
CA PHE A 379 -13.57 -17.72 13.94
C PHE A 379 -12.87 -16.73 14.85
N VAL A 380 -11.57 -16.95 15.09
CA VAL A 380 -10.79 -16.21 16.06
C VAL A 380 -9.54 -15.64 15.41
N GLY A 381 -9.36 -14.33 15.54
CA GLY A 381 -8.11 -13.64 15.25
C GLY A 381 -7.38 -13.36 16.57
N VAL A 382 -6.10 -13.69 16.65
CA VAL A 382 -5.24 -13.35 17.79
C VAL A 382 -3.98 -12.65 17.33
N ARG A 383 -3.59 -11.60 18.06
CA ARG A 383 -2.32 -10.91 17.81
C ARG A 383 -1.17 -11.73 18.38
N ILE A 384 -0.15 -11.93 17.56
CA ILE A 384 1.06 -12.70 17.86
C ILE A 384 2.31 -11.87 17.53
N THR A 385 3.43 -12.24 18.14
CA THR A 385 4.76 -11.64 17.93
C THR A 385 5.61 -12.44 16.96
N GLY A 386 5.19 -13.65 16.58
CA GLY A 386 5.86 -14.49 15.60
C GLY A 386 5.32 -15.92 15.54
N GLN A 387 5.96 -16.76 14.72
CA GLN A 387 5.54 -18.15 14.50
C GLN A 387 5.62 -19.01 15.76
N GLU A 388 6.61 -18.79 16.63
CA GLU A 388 6.78 -19.58 17.86
C GLU A 388 5.60 -19.38 18.81
N GLU A 389 5.13 -18.13 18.97
CA GLU A 389 3.96 -17.80 19.78
C GLU A 389 2.69 -18.39 19.15
N LYS A 390 2.54 -18.30 17.82
CA LYS A 390 1.42 -18.93 17.10
C LYS A 390 1.35 -20.43 17.39
N GLN A 391 2.49 -21.13 17.27
CA GLN A 391 2.55 -22.57 17.52
C GLN A 391 2.25 -22.91 18.98
N THR A 392 2.70 -22.06 19.91
CA THR A 392 2.39 -22.20 21.34
C THR A 392 0.89 -22.12 21.59
N ILE A 393 0.20 -21.13 21.01
CA ILE A 393 -1.26 -20.96 21.12
C ILE A 393 -1.99 -22.16 20.53
N ILE A 394 -1.60 -22.61 19.32
CA ILE A 394 -2.20 -23.78 18.65
C ILE A 394 -2.05 -25.04 19.52
N ASN A 395 -0.85 -25.29 20.03
CA ASN A 395 -0.58 -26.45 20.88
C ASN A 395 -1.40 -26.41 22.17
N GLN A 396 -1.53 -25.23 22.80
CA GLN A 396 -2.30 -25.05 24.02
C GLN A 396 -3.80 -25.33 23.79
N LEU A 397 -4.37 -24.86 22.68
CA LEU A 397 -5.76 -25.12 22.32
C LEU A 397 -6.00 -26.62 22.05
N GLN A 398 -5.11 -27.29 21.31
CA GLN A 398 -5.20 -28.71 21.03
C GLN A 398 -5.07 -29.58 22.30
N GLN A 399 -4.18 -29.21 23.23
CA GLN A 399 -4.02 -29.91 24.51
C GLN A 399 -5.27 -29.84 25.39
N ASN A 400 -6.08 -28.79 25.23
CA ASN A 400 -7.37 -28.65 25.91
C ASN A 400 -8.54 -29.32 25.16
N GLY A 401 -8.25 -30.08 24.10
CA GLY A 401 -9.24 -30.90 23.39
C GLY A 401 -10.04 -30.15 22.31
N TYR A 402 -9.61 -28.97 21.90
CA TYR A 402 -10.25 -28.26 20.80
C TYR A 402 -9.70 -28.71 19.44
N ASP A 403 -10.61 -28.96 18.51
CA ASP A 403 -10.28 -29.13 17.09
C ASP A 403 -10.10 -27.74 16.46
N LEU A 404 -9.02 -27.54 15.70
CA LEU A 404 -8.71 -26.25 15.11
C LEU A 404 -7.97 -26.36 13.78
N ILE A 405 -8.18 -25.34 12.93
CA ILE A 405 -7.49 -25.16 11.65
C ILE A 405 -6.81 -23.77 11.64
N ASP A 406 -5.52 -23.74 11.32
CA ASP A 406 -4.78 -22.49 11.09
C ASP A 406 -5.09 -21.94 9.69
N LEU A 407 -5.84 -20.84 9.66
CA LEU A 407 -6.25 -20.12 8.45
C LEU A 407 -5.33 -18.93 8.14
N SER A 408 -4.22 -18.75 8.87
CA SER A 408 -3.30 -17.61 8.72
C SER A 408 -2.61 -17.56 7.36
N ASN A 409 -2.65 -18.64 6.57
CA ASN A 409 -2.14 -18.68 5.19
C ASN A 409 -3.25 -18.87 4.14
N ASP A 410 -4.52 -18.88 4.56
CA ASP A 410 -5.65 -19.07 3.66
C ASP A 410 -6.15 -17.73 3.10
N ASP A 411 -5.99 -17.53 1.80
CA ASP A 411 -6.36 -16.27 1.14
C ASP A 411 -7.87 -16.01 1.21
N ILE A 412 -8.69 -17.05 1.13
CA ILE A 412 -10.16 -16.93 1.20
C ILE A 412 -10.57 -16.47 2.61
N ALA A 413 -9.92 -16.99 3.65
CA ALA A 413 -10.15 -16.58 5.03
C ALA A 413 -9.81 -15.11 5.26
N LYS A 414 -8.64 -14.69 4.80
CA LYS A 414 -8.11 -13.32 4.94
C LYS A 414 -8.94 -12.28 4.20
N THR A 415 -9.37 -12.61 2.99
CA THR A 415 -10.00 -11.63 2.07
C THR A 415 -11.52 -11.62 2.15
N HIS A 416 -12.14 -12.76 2.42
CA HIS A 416 -13.59 -12.92 2.36
C HIS A 416 -14.18 -13.42 3.68
N VAL A 417 -13.81 -14.61 4.14
CA VAL A 417 -14.56 -15.29 5.23
C VAL A 417 -14.54 -14.49 6.52
N ARG A 418 -13.42 -13.83 6.87
CA ARG A 418 -13.38 -12.95 8.06
C ARG A 418 -14.47 -11.87 8.03
N TYR A 419 -14.96 -11.45 6.87
CA TYR A 419 -16.04 -10.45 6.73
C TYR A 419 -17.44 -11.07 6.55
N MET A 420 -17.53 -12.40 6.44
CA MET A 420 -18.75 -13.14 6.14
C MET A 420 -19.23 -14.04 7.27
N ILE A 421 -18.39 -14.31 8.29
CA ILE A 421 -18.82 -15.09 9.47
C ILE A 421 -20.01 -14.39 10.14
N GLY A 422 -21.12 -15.13 10.25
CA GLY A 422 -22.43 -14.61 10.63
C GLY A 422 -23.52 -15.30 9.83
N GLY A 423 -24.47 -14.51 9.33
CA GLY A 423 -25.60 -15.01 8.55
C GLY A 423 -26.76 -15.51 9.42
N ARG A 424 -27.70 -16.21 8.77
CA ARG A 424 -28.92 -16.72 9.42
C ARG A 424 -28.64 -18.02 10.17
N SER A 425 -29.31 -18.18 11.31
CA SER A 425 -29.37 -19.48 11.98
C SER A 425 -30.17 -20.47 11.12
N ASN A 426 -29.83 -21.76 11.18
CA ASN A 426 -30.58 -22.82 10.51
C ASN A 426 -31.94 -23.11 11.16
N SER A 427 -32.16 -22.62 12.38
CA SER A 427 -33.37 -22.87 13.16
C SER A 427 -33.98 -21.56 13.67
N PRO A 428 -35.33 -21.49 13.77
CA PRO A 428 -35.99 -20.34 14.36
C PRO A 428 -35.58 -20.23 15.84
N LEU A 429 -34.88 -19.14 16.18
CA LEU A 429 -34.41 -18.86 17.53
C LEU A 429 -35.28 -17.74 18.14
N LYS A 430 -35.69 -17.91 19.40
CA LYS A 430 -36.14 -16.78 20.23
C LYS A 430 -34.92 -16.05 20.75
N GLU A 431 -34.39 -15.16 19.92
CA GLU A 431 -33.16 -14.42 20.22
C GLU A 431 -33.39 -12.91 20.36
N ARG A 432 -32.70 -12.32 21.34
CA ARG A 432 -32.61 -10.88 21.53
C ARG A 432 -31.18 -10.43 21.24
N LEU A 433 -31.03 -9.35 20.48
CA LEU A 433 -29.73 -8.84 20.05
C LEU A 433 -29.37 -7.59 20.83
N TYR A 434 -28.15 -7.58 21.38
CA TYR A 434 -27.63 -6.46 22.15
C TYR A 434 -26.28 -6.01 21.59
N SER A 435 -26.12 -4.70 21.47
CA SER A 435 -24.83 -4.06 21.24
C SER A 435 -24.22 -3.68 22.59
N PHE A 436 -22.94 -3.97 22.79
CA PHE A 436 -22.17 -3.62 23.98
C PHE A 436 -20.95 -2.80 23.58
N GLU A 437 -20.67 -1.76 24.37
CA GLU A 437 -19.45 -0.97 24.25
C GLU A 437 -18.70 -1.00 25.57
N PHE A 438 -17.41 -1.30 25.49
CA PHE A 438 -16.52 -1.26 26.65
C PHE A 438 -15.15 -0.69 26.27
N PRO A 439 -14.45 -0.03 27.21
CA PRO A 439 -13.08 0.42 26.97
C PRO A 439 -12.18 -0.74 26.56
N GLU A 440 -11.51 -0.59 25.43
CA GLU A 440 -10.61 -1.62 24.91
C GLU A 440 -9.32 -1.66 25.75
N GLN A 441 -9.03 -2.82 26.34
CA GLN A 441 -7.83 -3.05 27.14
C GLN A 441 -7.43 -4.52 27.07
N LYS A 442 -6.18 -4.84 27.42
CA LYS A 442 -5.71 -6.23 27.41
C LYS A 442 -6.60 -7.11 28.31
N GLY A 443 -7.24 -8.12 27.71
CA GLY A 443 -8.19 -8.99 28.41
C GLY A 443 -9.61 -8.43 28.56
N ALA A 444 -9.95 -7.32 27.89
CA ALA A 444 -11.30 -6.73 27.96
C ALA A 444 -12.39 -7.72 27.55
N LEU A 445 -12.17 -8.49 26.47
CA LEU A 445 -13.10 -9.52 26.03
C LEU A 445 -13.30 -10.62 27.09
N LEU A 446 -12.21 -11.08 27.73
CA LEU A 446 -12.30 -12.06 28.80
C LEU A 446 -13.10 -11.50 29.98
N LYS A 447 -12.78 -10.27 30.43
CA LYS A 447 -13.54 -9.59 31.49
C LYS A 447 -15.01 -9.43 31.12
N PHE A 448 -15.31 -9.06 29.88
CA PHE A 448 -16.68 -8.96 29.38
C PHE A 448 -17.39 -10.32 29.48
N LEU A 449 -16.77 -11.39 28.98
CA LEU A 449 -17.32 -12.74 29.06
C LEU A 449 -17.38 -13.29 30.49
N GLU A 450 -16.51 -12.89 31.41
CA GLU A 450 -16.59 -13.25 32.84
C GLU A 450 -17.79 -12.58 33.51
N THR A 451 -17.99 -11.30 33.19
CA THR A 451 -19.09 -10.50 33.76
C THR A 451 -20.42 -10.97 33.17
N LEU A 452 -20.44 -11.32 31.88
CA LEU A 452 -21.58 -11.93 31.20
C LEU A 452 -21.80 -13.39 31.62
N GLY A 453 -20.74 -14.17 31.82
CA GLY A 453 -20.74 -15.64 32.00
C GLY A 453 -21.26 -16.13 33.35
N GLN A 454 -21.64 -15.21 34.24
CA GLN A 454 -22.52 -15.54 35.37
C GLN A 454 -23.96 -15.87 34.93
N THR A 455 -24.24 -15.75 33.62
CA THR A 455 -25.50 -16.11 32.99
C THR A 455 -25.45 -17.57 32.46
N HIS A 456 -26.39 -18.40 32.91
CA HIS A 456 -26.94 -19.60 32.24
C HIS A 456 -27.54 -19.42 30.82
N TRP A 457 -27.30 -18.30 30.12
CA TRP A 457 -28.04 -17.91 28.91
C TRP A 457 -27.21 -18.26 27.68
N ASN A 458 -27.83 -18.88 26.67
CA ASN A 458 -27.11 -19.36 25.51
C ASN A 458 -26.85 -18.21 24.51
N ILE A 459 -25.60 -18.05 24.07
CA ILE A 459 -25.21 -17.04 23.07
C ILE A 459 -25.52 -17.61 21.69
N SER A 460 -26.33 -16.92 20.88
CA SER A 460 -26.68 -17.33 19.51
C SER A 460 -25.93 -16.56 18.41
N VAL A 461 -25.38 -15.40 18.74
CA VAL A 461 -24.54 -14.58 17.86
C VAL A 461 -23.44 -13.98 18.70
N PHE A 462 -22.22 -13.95 18.19
CA PHE A 462 -21.15 -13.16 18.79
C PHE A 462 -20.30 -12.54 17.70
N HIS A 463 -20.14 -11.22 17.71
CA HIS A 463 -19.28 -10.52 16.79
C HIS A 463 -18.47 -9.45 17.52
N TYR A 464 -17.16 -9.66 17.58
CA TYR A 464 -16.18 -8.75 18.16
C TYR A 464 -15.06 -8.48 17.16
N ARG A 465 -14.66 -7.21 17.05
CA ARG A 465 -13.47 -6.78 16.30
C ARG A 465 -12.80 -5.61 17.00
N ALA A 466 -11.53 -5.78 17.36
CA ALA A 466 -10.71 -4.72 17.92
C ALA A 466 -10.28 -3.77 16.79
N HIS A 467 -10.93 -2.62 16.66
CA HIS A 467 -10.69 -1.66 15.57
C HIS A 467 -9.53 -0.69 15.83
N GLY A 468 -8.71 -0.93 16.86
CA GLY A 468 -7.71 0.05 17.33
C GLY A 468 -8.34 1.37 17.82
N ALA A 469 -9.67 1.40 17.97
CA ALA A 469 -10.41 2.47 18.60
C ALA A 469 -10.39 2.30 20.13
N ASP A 470 -10.69 3.38 20.86
CA ASP A 470 -10.70 3.38 22.33
C ASP A 470 -11.79 2.46 22.94
N TYR A 471 -12.74 2.00 22.11
CA TYR A 471 -13.85 1.15 22.50
C TYR A 471 -13.89 -0.13 21.68
N GLY A 472 -14.04 -1.25 22.39
CA GLY A 472 -14.41 -2.54 21.83
C GLY A 472 -15.93 -2.58 21.65
N ASN A 473 -16.38 -2.85 20.43
CA ASN A 473 -17.79 -3.03 20.12
C ASN A 473 -18.08 -4.52 19.96
N VAL A 474 -19.00 -5.03 20.78
CA VAL A 474 -19.50 -6.41 20.69
C VAL A 474 -20.96 -6.37 20.31
N LEU A 475 -21.32 -7.16 19.30
CA LEU A 475 -22.71 -7.49 19.01
C LEU A 475 -22.96 -8.92 19.43
N ALA A 476 -23.83 -9.14 20.41
CA ALA A 476 -24.15 -10.48 20.91
C ALA A 476 -25.66 -10.74 20.92
N GLY A 477 -26.04 -11.93 20.48
CA GLY A 477 -27.41 -12.43 20.49
C GLY A 477 -27.54 -13.48 21.58
N PHE A 478 -28.65 -13.46 22.32
CA PHE A 478 -28.93 -14.40 23.39
C PHE A 478 -30.27 -15.07 23.17
N GLN A 479 -30.32 -16.39 23.36
CA GLN A 479 -31.58 -17.12 23.39
C GLN A 479 -32.27 -16.82 24.73
N LEU A 480 -33.35 -16.06 24.66
CA LEU A 480 -34.06 -15.49 25.81
C LEU A 480 -35.55 -15.75 25.65
N ASN A 481 -36.15 -16.40 26.65
CA ASN A 481 -37.60 -16.42 26.75
C ASN A 481 -38.09 -15.11 27.39
N ASP A 482 -39.35 -14.77 27.16
CA ASP A 482 -39.93 -13.53 27.69
C ASP A 482 -39.87 -13.48 29.24
N GLU A 483 -39.91 -14.63 29.90
CA GLU A 483 -39.79 -14.77 31.36
C GLU A 483 -38.38 -14.43 31.88
N ASP A 484 -37.35 -14.56 31.05
CA ASP A 484 -35.95 -14.35 31.43
C ASP A 484 -35.52 -12.88 31.27
N LEU A 485 -36.32 -12.05 30.59
CA LEU A 485 -35.93 -10.68 30.19
C LEU A 485 -35.63 -9.79 31.39
N ASP A 486 -36.46 -9.83 32.44
CA ASP A 486 -36.27 -8.99 33.62
C ASP A 486 -34.99 -9.37 34.37
N ALA A 487 -34.75 -10.68 34.53
CA ALA A 487 -33.53 -11.18 35.16
C ALA A 487 -32.29 -10.83 34.34
N PHE A 488 -32.38 -10.94 33.01
CA PHE A 488 -31.30 -10.61 32.10
C PHE A 488 -30.98 -9.11 32.11
N ASN A 489 -31.99 -8.24 32.03
CA ASN A 489 -31.80 -6.79 32.06
C ASN A 489 -31.20 -6.32 33.40
N GLN A 490 -31.65 -6.87 34.53
CA GLN A 490 -31.03 -6.59 35.84
C GLN A 490 -29.57 -7.06 35.91
N HIS A 491 -29.23 -8.14 35.21
CA HIS A 491 -27.85 -8.59 35.10
C HIS A 491 -27.02 -7.62 34.25
N LEU A 492 -27.55 -7.17 33.10
CA LEU A 492 -26.90 -6.19 32.23
C LEU A 492 -26.60 -4.87 32.95
N GLU A 493 -27.54 -4.35 33.74
CA GLU A 493 -27.35 -3.13 34.54
C GLU A 493 -26.20 -3.27 35.55
N LYS A 494 -26.03 -4.46 36.14
CA LYS A 494 -24.91 -4.75 37.06
C LYS A 494 -23.55 -4.83 36.36
N LEU A 495 -23.51 -5.08 35.05
CA LEU A 495 -22.25 -5.16 34.31
C LEU A 495 -21.53 -3.82 34.26
N GLY A 496 -22.28 -2.69 34.28
CA GLY A 496 -21.73 -1.34 34.17
C GLY A 496 -21.17 -0.99 32.78
N TYR A 497 -21.44 -1.82 31.76
CA TYR A 497 -21.11 -1.51 30.36
C TYR A 497 -22.24 -0.73 29.68
N VAL A 498 -21.91 0.03 28.64
CA VAL A 498 -22.92 0.63 27.78
C VAL A 498 -23.51 -0.48 26.93
N TYR A 499 -24.82 -0.64 26.97
CA TYR A 499 -25.52 -1.62 26.13
C TYR A 499 -26.78 -1.02 25.52
N GLN A 500 -27.19 -1.57 24.38
CA GLN A 500 -28.42 -1.20 23.67
C GLN A 500 -29.09 -2.46 23.13
N ASP A 501 -30.39 -2.64 23.42
CA ASP A 501 -31.22 -3.63 22.72
C ASP A 501 -31.43 -3.15 21.27
N VAL A 502 -30.96 -3.96 20.33
CA VAL A 502 -31.01 -3.73 18.89
C VAL A 502 -31.76 -4.86 18.18
N THR A 503 -32.59 -5.62 18.89
CA THR A 503 -33.41 -6.73 18.36
C THR A 503 -34.32 -6.27 17.22
N GLU A 504 -34.80 -5.02 17.28
CA GLU A 504 -35.67 -4.44 16.25
C GLU A 504 -34.89 -3.83 15.06
N SER A 505 -33.56 -3.95 15.04
CA SER A 505 -32.72 -3.39 13.97
C SER A 505 -33.10 -3.97 12.60
N PRO A 506 -33.38 -3.12 11.59
CA PRO A 506 -33.64 -3.60 10.24
C PRO A 506 -32.49 -4.45 9.68
N ALA A 507 -31.24 -4.07 9.96
CA ALA A 507 -30.07 -4.80 9.47
C ALA A 507 -30.02 -6.24 10.02
N TYR A 508 -30.33 -6.41 11.30
CA TYR A 508 -30.42 -7.72 11.93
C TYR A 508 -31.53 -8.57 11.31
N ARG A 509 -32.75 -8.03 11.21
CA ARG A 509 -33.91 -8.73 10.65
C ARG A 509 -33.72 -9.19 9.21
N TYR A 510 -33.06 -8.38 8.37
CA TYR A 510 -32.87 -8.72 6.97
C TYR A 510 -31.77 -9.77 6.74
N PHE A 511 -30.68 -9.74 7.50
CA PHE A 511 -29.46 -10.51 7.18
C PHE A 511 -29.11 -11.62 8.19
N LEU A 512 -29.63 -11.56 9.41
CA LEU A 512 -29.28 -12.50 10.49
C LEU A 512 -30.46 -13.34 10.99
N VAL A 513 -31.71 -12.92 10.75
CA VAL A 513 -32.95 -13.65 11.12
C VAL A 513 -33.60 -14.32 9.91
#